data_AF-A0A7S0N4P5-F1
#
_entry.id   AF-A0A7S0N4P5-F1
#
_cell.length_a   1.000
_cell.length_b   1.000
_cell.length_c   1.000
_cell.angle_alpha   90.00
_cell.angle_beta   90.00
_cell.angle_gamma   90.00
#
_symmetry.space_group_name_H-M   'P 1'
#
loop_
_entity.id
_entity.type
_entity.pdbx_description
1 polymer ?
#
loop_
_entity_poly.entity_id
_entity_poly.type
_entity_poly.pdbx_seq_one_letter_code
_entity_poly.pdbx_strand_id
1 'polypeptide(L)'
;GGLSSMSVTLAAVADALPPENRSVGFGMVLASAASGFIVGPLLGAFMPDQDTAFYSTIGVLVFCLLYTIFVIQETLPRKEEQGARGGAAGAPSLSQPKRGMSAWATLCDSVTALTILNRSPLFRRLSLLIMLSSMCSGGLQEFLFQYLQITLNFQAKDQAGLLVILGIGGVFVQCVLLGPIMQALGEKKTLVFGLAVQIVYYFGISLALSKAEIYASVCLGALGMVTFPSISSLKSNNVDPSEQGKVQGAIVGVQSLAMGVGPLAFSSLFAFFTRAGSEYYLPQAPFILGMALLACALVLAVSVCRLVDQSSAGETLLDSAPADTESAMPERSRVSIEHQGLAGVLNTIKPQRSLINRLSLEEGSALTAPLLSDHFTSAVQSEDSEAPVP
;
A
#
# COMPACT_ATOMS: atom_id res chain seq x y z
N GLY A 1 -15.58 11.81 -2.42
CA GLY A 1 -16.21 10.71 -3.19
C GLY A 1 -15.21 9.63 -3.55
N GLY A 2 -14.26 9.91 -4.45
CA GLY A 2 -13.39 8.87 -5.04
C GLY A 2 -12.38 8.20 -4.09
N LEU A 3 -11.86 8.92 -3.10
CA LEU A 3 -10.77 8.42 -2.23
C LEU A 3 -11.19 7.25 -1.35
N SER A 4 -12.39 7.30 -0.75
CA SER A 4 -12.93 6.21 0.07
C SER A 4 -13.23 4.96 -0.76
N SER A 5 -13.73 5.14 -2.00
CA SER A 5 -14.01 4.02 -2.88
C SER A 5 -12.73 3.33 -3.34
N MET A 6 -11.69 4.09 -3.71
CA MET A 6 -10.43 3.52 -4.17
C MET A 6 -9.71 2.74 -3.06
N SER A 7 -9.67 3.26 -1.83
CA SER A 7 -9.07 2.53 -0.71
C SER A 7 -9.82 1.24 -0.37
N VAL A 8 -11.15 1.24 -0.47
CA VAL A 8 -11.98 0.06 -0.22
C VAL A 8 -11.76 -0.99 -1.31
N THR A 9 -11.72 -0.58 -2.59
CA THR A 9 -11.44 -1.50 -3.70
C THR A 9 -10.04 -2.12 -3.59
N LEU A 10 -9.03 -1.32 -3.24
CA LEU A 10 -7.67 -1.83 -3.02
C LEU A 10 -7.62 -2.80 -1.83
N ALA A 11 -8.31 -2.51 -0.73
CA ALA A 11 -8.40 -3.43 0.40
C ALA A 11 -9.08 -4.75 0.01
N ALA A 12 -10.21 -4.68 -0.70
CA ALA A 12 -10.94 -5.86 -1.18
C ALA A 12 -10.07 -6.74 -2.10
N VAL A 13 -9.25 -6.13 -2.96
CA VAL A 13 -8.28 -6.86 -3.80
C VAL A 13 -7.17 -7.51 -2.97
N ALA A 14 -6.68 -6.81 -1.93
CA ALA A 14 -5.68 -7.37 -1.02
C ALA A 14 -6.21 -8.58 -0.23
N ASP A 15 -7.48 -8.55 0.13
CA ASP A 15 -8.18 -9.63 0.85
C ASP A 15 -8.48 -10.82 -0.06
N ALA A 16 -8.83 -10.59 -1.33
CA ALA A 16 -9.24 -11.63 -2.27
C ALA A 16 -8.06 -12.34 -2.97
N LEU A 17 -6.90 -11.69 -3.10
CA LEU A 17 -5.76 -12.22 -3.85
C LEU A 17 -4.64 -12.75 -2.94
N PRO A 18 -3.97 -13.84 -3.35
CA PRO A 18 -2.76 -14.31 -2.67
C PRO A 18 -1.64 -13.28 -2.79
N PRO A 19 -0.71 -13.20 -1.80
CA PRO A 19 0.35 -12.19 -1.72
C PRO A 19 1.14 -11.96 -3.02
N GLU A 20 1.42 -13.04 -3.75
CA GLU A 20 2.18 -13.05 -5.01
C GLU A 20 1.48 -12.28 -6.15
N ASN A 21 0.14 -12.27 -6.16
CA ASN A 21 -0.66 -11.69 -7.23
C ASN A 21 -1.26 -10.32 -6.85
N ARG A 22 -1.10 -9.85 -5.61
CA ARG A 22 -1.66 -8.57 -5.14
C ARG A 22 -1.16 -7.38 -5.94
N SER A 23 0.13 -7.36 -6.29
CA SER A 23 0.70 -6.35 -7.19
C SER A 23 -0.08 -6.23 -8.50
N VAL A 24 -0.33 -7.36 -9.18
CA VAL A 24 -1.08 -7.38 -10.45
C VAL A 24 -2.53 -6.94 -10.24
N GLY A 25 -3.17 -7.42 -9.16
CA GLY A 25 -4.52 -7.00 -8.80
C GLY A 25 -4.67 -5.50 -8.59
N PHE A 26 -3.73 -4.87 -7.87
CA PHE A 26 -3.71 -3.42 -7.71
C PHE A 26 -3.51 -2.70 -9.04
N GLY A 27 -2.67 -3.24 -9.92
CA GLY A 27 -2.53 -2.73 -11.27
C GLY A 27 -3.83 -2.76 -12.06
N MET A 28 -4.59 -3.86 -12.00
CA MET A 28 -5.89 -3.97 -12.68
C MET A 28 -6.92 -2.96 -12.18
N VAL A 29 -6.92 -2.64 -10.88
CA VAL A 29 -7.77 -1.57 -10.32
C VAL A 29 -7.36 -0.19 -10.86
N LEU A 30 -6.06 0.07 -10.99
CA LEU A 30 -5.59 1.32 -11.60
C LEU A 30 -5.90 1.37 -13.11
N ALA A 31 -5.82 0.24 -13.80
CA ALA A 31 -6.16 0.13 -15.22
C ALA A 31 -7.65 0.41 -15.46
N SER A 32 -8.54 -0.08 -14.59
CA SER A 32 -9.97 0.19 -14.72
C SER A 32 -10.29 1.67 -14.48
N ALA A 33 -9.64 2.31 -13.51
CA ALA A 33 -9.75 3.75 -13.29
C ALA A 33 -9.25 4.56 -14.50
N ALA A 34 -8.07 4.22 -15.05
CA ALA A 34 -7.51 4.87 -16.23
C ALA A 34 -8.41 4.67 -17.47
N SER A 35 -8.95 3.46 -17.66
CA SER A 35 -9.89 3.15 -18.74
C SER A 35 -11.15 4.03 -18.66
N GLY A 36 -11.67 4.24 -17.45
CA GLY A 36 -12.79 5.17 -17.22
C GLY A 36 -12.50 6.61 -17.66
N PHE A 37 -11.29 7.11 -17.42
CA PHE A 37 -10.86 8.44 -17.86
C PHE A 37 -10.76 8.58 -19.39
N ILE A 38 -10.51 7.49 -20.11
CA ILE A 38 -10.42 7.50 -21.58
C ILE A 38 -11.83 7.35 -22.18
N VAL A 39 -12.60 6.38 -21.69
CA VAL A 39 -13.91 6.02 -22.25
C VAL A 39 -14.96 7.08 -21.91
N GLY A 40 -14.89 7.71 -20.73
CA GLY A 40 -15.87 8.70 -20.28
C GLY A 40 -16.02 9.90 -21.22
N PRO A 41 -14.96 10.68 -21.50
CA PRO A 41 -15.01 11.80 -22.43
C PRO A 41 -15.36 11.37 -23.86
N LEU A 42 -14.91 10.19 -24.28
CA LEU A 42 -15.22 9.66 -25.60
C LEU A 42 -16.73 9.42 -25.76
N LEU A 43 -17.36 8.72 -24.81
CA LEU A 43 -18.81 8.52 -24.81
C LEU A 43 -19.57 9.84 -24.66
N GLY A 44 -19.06 10.77 -23.85
CA GLY A 44 -19.62 12.10 -23.69
C GLY A 44 -19.62 12.93 -24.99
N ALA A 45 -18.57 12.79 -25.81
CA ALA A 45 -18.45 13.52 -27.07
C ALA A 45 -19.45 13.05 -28.15
N PHE A 46 -19.96 11.82 -28.06
CA PHE A 46 -20.97 11.27 -28.97
C PHE A 46 -22.42 11.55 -28.51
N MET A 47 -22.61 12.21 -27.37
CA MET A 47 -23.94 12.56 -26.87
C MET A 47 -24.44 13.84 -27.59
N PRO A 48 -25.65 13.82 -28.17
CA PRO A 48 -26.16 14.95 -28.95
C PRO A 48 -26.54 16.16 -28.08
N ASP A 49 -27.13 15.92 -26.90
CA ASP A 49 -27.65 16.96 -26.02
C ASP A 49 -27.18 16.79 -24.58
N GLN A 50 -27.12 17.90 -23.82
CA GLN A 50 -26.74 17.88 -22.40
C GLN A 50 -27.70 17.03 -21.55
N ASP A 51 -28.98 17.01 -21.89
CA ASP A 51 -29.99 16.18 -21.21
C ASP A 51 -29.71 14.68 -21.41
N THR A 52 -29.35 14.26 -22.62
CA THR A 52 -28.98 12.86 -22.90
C THR A 52 -27.73 12.45 -22.12
N ALA A 53 -26.72 13.33 -22.04
CA ALA A 53 -25.52 13.10 -21.23
C ALA A 53 -25.86 12.98 -19.73
N PHE A 54 -26.80 13.80 -19.24
CA PHE A 54 -27.24 13.75 -17.85
C PHE A 54 -27.98 12.45 -17.50
N TYR A 55 -28.99 12.07 -18.30
CA TYR A 55 -29.77 10.86 -18.06
C TYR A 55 -28.94 9.57 -18.24
N SER A 56 -28.02 9.54 -19.22
CA SER A 56 -27.12 8.41 -19.40
C SER A 56 -26.16 8.24 -18.22
N THR A 57 -25.64 9.34 -17.67
CA THR A 57 -24.80 9.31 -16.46
C THR A 57 -25.56 8.72 -15.28
N ILE A 58 -26.82 9.13 -15.08
CA ILE A 58 -27.69 8.54 -14.05
C ILE A 58 -27.88 7.04 -14.29
N GLY A 59 -28.14 6.64 -15.53
CA GLY A 59 -28.29 5.22 -15.90
C GLY A 59 -27.05 4.38 -15.56
N VAL A 60 -25.86 4.89 -15.88
CA VAL A 60 -24.58 4.23 -15.53
C VAL A 60 -24.40 4.14 -14.01
N LEU A 61 -24.70 5.20 -13.26
CA LEU A 61 -24.59 5.21 -11.81
C LEU A 61 -25.55 4.21 -11.14
N VAL A 62 -26.81 4.16 -11.60
CA VAL A 62 -27.80 3.18 -11.14
C VAL A 62 -27.35 1.76 -11.48
N PHE A 63 -26.82 1.53 -12.69
CA PHE A 63 -26.26 0.23 -13.08
C PHE A 63 -25.09 -0.17 -12.18
N CYS A 64 -24.14 0.73 -11.92
CA CYS A 64 -23.02 0.48 -11.00
C CYS A 64 -23.51 0.15 -9.57
N LEU A 65 -24.55 0.84 -9.09
CA LEU A 65 -25.15 0.56 -7.79
C LEU A 65 -25.78 -0.83 -7.74
N LEU A 66 -26.60 -1.17 -8.73
CA LEU A 66 -27.24 -2.50 -8.82
C LEU A 66 -26.17 -3.60 -8.95
N TYR A 67 -25.17 -3.39 -9.79
CA TYR A 67 -24.06 -4.33 -9.94
C TYR A 67 -23.31 -4.55 -8.61
N THR A 68 -23.05 -3.47 -7.86
CA THR A 68 -22.41 -3.56 -6.54
C THR A 68 -23.28 -4.35 -5.56
N ILE A 69 -24.60 -4.13 -5.52
CA ILE A 69 -25.52 -4.82 -4.61
C ILE A 69 -25.66 -6.31 -4.94
N PHE A 70 -25.71 -6.67 -6.22
CA PHE A 70 -26.02 -8.04 -6.64
C PHE A 70 -24.79 -8.91 -6.90
N VAL A 71 -23.65 -8.33 -7.28
CA VAL A 71 -22.47 -9.08 -7.74
C VAL A 71 -21.33 -9.05 -6.74
N ILE A 72 -21.11 -7.93 -6.04
CA ILE A 72 -20.03 -7.83 -5.05
C ILE A 72 -20.50 -8.50 -3.75
N GLN A 73 -19.97 -9.69 -3.47
CA GLN A 73 -20.15 -10.38 -2.20
C GLN A 73 -19.19 -9.80 -1.16
N GLU A 74 -19.58 -9.79 0.13
CA GLU A 74 -18.68 -9.34 1.20
C GLU A 74 -17.38 -10.16 1.17
N THR A 75 -16.25 -9.47 0.98
CA THR A 75 -14.92 -10.07 0.92
C THR A 75 -14.39 -10.48 2.29
N LEU A 76 -14.96 -9.96 3.38
CA LEU A 76 -14.62 -10.33 4.75
C LEU A 76 -15.59 -11.42 5.23
N PRO A 77 -15.11 -12.61 5.60
CA PRO A 77 -15.96 -13.59 6.25
C PRO A 77 -16.47 -13.00 7.57
N ARG A 78 -17.78 -13.13 7.80
CA ARG A 78 -18.53 -12.77 9.02
C ARG A 78 -18.05 -13.58 10.23
N LYS A 79 -16.78 -13.46 10.61
CA LYS A 79 -16.12 -14.27 11.64
C LYS A 79 -15.96 -13.48 12.93
N GLU A 80 -17.02 -12.79 13.35
CA GLU A 80 -17.13 -12.22 14.70
C GLU A 80 -18.57 -12.01 15.20
N GLU A 81 -19.60 -12.47 14.46
CA GLU A 81 -20.99 -12.44 14.94
C GLU A 81 -21.48 -13.78 15.52
N GLN A 82 -20.74 -14.87 15.36
CA GLN A 82 -21.09 -16.18 15.94
C GLN A 82 -20.44 -16.46 17.30
N GLY A 83 -19.41 -15.69 17.70
CA GLY A 83 -18.84 -15.75 19.06
C GLY A 83 -19.61 -14.91 20.10
N ALA A 84 -20.47 -13.99 19.67
CA ALA A 84 -21.16 -13.04 20.54
C ALA A 84 -22.61 -13.44 20.91
N ARG A 85 -23.07 -14.63 20.50
CA ARG A 85 -24.41 -15.15 20.85
C ARG A 85 -24.42 -16.26 21.90
N GLY A 86 -23.26 -16.65 22.43
CA GLY A 86 -23.14 -17.65 23.48
C GLY A 86 -22.15 -17.23 24.56
N GLY A 87 -22.50 -16.22 25.35
CA GLY A 87 -21.68 -15.76 26.47
C GLY A 87 -21.99 -14.31 26.84
N ALA A 88 -22.86 -14.12 27.81
CA ALA A 88 -23.01 -12.84 28.48
C ALA A 88 -21.65 -12.41 29.08
N ALA A 89 -21.30 -11.13 28.92
CA ALA A 89 -20.07 -10.44 29.34
C ALA A 89 -18.89 -10.51 28.35
N GLY A 90 -18.68 -9.39 27.63
CA GLY A 90 -17.40 -9.07 26.98
C GLY A 90 -17.34 -9.19 25.45
N ALA A 91 -18.30 -8.63 24.72
CA ALA A 91 -18.13 -8.43 23.28
C ALA A 91 -17.18 -7.23 23.01
N PRO A 92 -16.19 -7.32 22.11
CA PRO A 92 -15.47 -6.15 21.63
C PRO A 92 -16.48 -5.29 20.89
N SER A 93 -16.73 -4.11 21.43
CA SER A 93 -17.56 -3.08 20.80
C SER A 93 -17.01 -2.82 19.40
N LEU A 94 -17.74 -3.24 18.36
CA LEU A 94 -17.83 -2.48 17.13
C LEU A 94 -17.97 -1.03 17.56
N SER A 95 -16.98 -0.21 17.24
CA SER A 95 -16.92 1.19 17.62
C SER A 95 -18.20 1.86 17.14
N GLN A 96 -19.17 2.02 18.05
CA GLN A 96 -20.35 2.82 17.77
C GLN A 96 -19.84 4.19 17.35
N PRO A 97 -20.36 4.78 16.27
CA PRO A 97 -20.05 6.16 15.96
C PRO A 97 -20.43 6.98 17.20
N LYS A 98 -19.43 7.58 17.84
CA LYS A 98 -19.64 8.46 18.99
C LYS A 98 -20.55 9.60 18.52
N ARG A 99 -21.87 9.44 18.72
CA ARG A 99 -22.87 10.48 18.49
C ARG A 99 -22.46 11.68 19.34
N GLY A 100 -21.99 12.74 18.67
CA GLY A 100 -21.49 13.96 19.31
C GLY A 100 -20.01 14.29 19.09
N MET A 101 -19.27 13.52 18.26
CA MET A 101 -17.87 13.84 17.99
C MET A 101 -17.74 15.09 17.12
N SER A 102 -17.08 16.13 17.65
CA SER A 102 -16.69 17.33 16.90
C SER A 102 -15.92 16.94 15.63
N ALA A 103 -16.14 17.64 14.51
CA ALA A 103 -15.41 17.40 13.25
C ALA A 103 -13.88 17.33 13.47
N TRP A 104 -13.37 18.08 14.44
CA TRP A 104 -11.97 18.05 14.86
C TRP A 104 -11.51 16.71 15.43
N ALA A 105 -12.33 16.03 16.24
CA ALA A 105 -11.97 14.73 16.80
C ALA A 105 -11.94 13.63 15.72
N THR A 106 -12.86 13.68 14.74
CA THR A 106 -12.82 12.77 13.58
C THR A 106 -11.58 13.01 12.70
N LEU A 107 -11.15 14.27 12.56
CA LEU A 107 -9.89 14.61 11.89
C LEU A 107 -8.69 14.07 12.66
N CYS A 108 -8.65 14.24 13.98
CA CYS A 108 -7.58 13.69 14.83
C CYS A 108 -7.52 12.15 14.77
N ASP A 109 -8.67 11.47 14.73
CA ASP A 109 -8.73 10.01 14.57
C ASP A 109 -8.22 9.57 13.19
N SER A 110 -8.53 10.33 12.14
CA SER A 110 -8.03 10.09 10.78
C SER A 110 -6.51 10.28 10.69
N VAL A 111 -5.97 11.29 11.37
CA VAL A 111 -4.52 11.52 11.48
C VAL A 111 -3.87 10.41 12.32
N THR A 112 -4.52 9.95 13.37
CA THR A 112 -4.06 8.83 14.19
C THR A 112 -4.04 7.53 13.37
N ALA A 113 -4.99 7.33 12.46
CA ALA A 113 -4.96 6.18 11.56
C ALA A 113 -3.70 6.15 10.66
N LEU A 114 -3.08 7.31 10.37
CA LEU A 114 -1.82 7.36 9.62
C LEU A 114 -0.62 6.85 10.42
N THR A 115 -0.71 6.73 11.76
CA THR A 115 0.41 6.20 12.56
C THR A 115 0.69 4.73 12.28
N ILE A 116 -0.28 3.98 11.71
CA ILE A 116 -0.06 2.60 11.24
C ILE A 116 1.08 2.52 10.22
N LEU A 117 1.28 3.60 9.46
CA LEU A 117 2.35 3.71 8.47
C LEU A 117 3.74 3.95 9.07
N ASN A 118 3.80 4.19 10.38
CA ASN A 118 5.03 4.47 11.12
C ASN A 118 5.49 3.29 12.00
N ARG A 119 4.81 2.13 11.92
CA ARG A 119 5.02 0.97 12.81
C ARG A 119 6.42 0.36 12.71
N SER A 120 6.97 0.26 11.50
CA SER A 120 8.26 -0.36 11.23
C SER A 120 9.14 0.50 10.32
N PRO A 121 10.48 0.32 10.31
CA PRO A 121 11.36 1.03 9.38
C PRO A 121 11.00 0.77 7.91
N LEU A 122 10.50 -0.43 7.57
CA LEU A 122 10.00 -0.75 6.24
C LEU A 122 8.76 0.10 5.89
N PHE A 123 7.77 0.13 6.78
CA PHE A 123 6.53 0.88 6.59
C PHE A 123 6.79 2.38 6.44
N ARG A 124 7.69 2.94 7.26
CA ARG A 124 8.13 4.34 7.13
C ARG A 124 8.71 4.64 5.76
N ARG A 125 9.64 3.80 5.29
CA ARG A 125 10.30 4.00 3.99
C ARG A 125 9.31 3.90 2.83
N LEU A 126 8.44 2.88 2.83
CA LEU A 126 7.37 2.74 1.83
C LEU A 126 6.39 3.93 1.85
N SER A 127 6.14 4.52 3.02
CA SER A 127 5.28 5.70 3.16
C SER A 127 5.95 6.97 2.65
N LEU A 128 7.25 7.13 2.90
CA LEU A 128 8.03 8.22 2.31
C LEU A 128 8.13 8.08 0.79
N LEU A 129 8.29 6.86 0.28
CA LEU A 129 8.32 6.57 -1.15
C LEU A 129 7.03 7.01 -1.84
N ILE A 130 5.88 6.59 -1.32
CA ILE A 130 4.59 6.98 -1.92
C ILE A 130 4.31 8.47 -1.78
N MET A 131 4.75 9.10 -0.69
CA MET A 131 4.63 10.55 -0.51
C MET A 131 5.45 11.29 -1.57
N LEU A 132 6.75 10.95 -1.73
CA LEU A 132 7.63 11.59 -2.70
C LEU A 132 7.15 11.36 -4.14
N SER A 133 6.78 10.13 -4.50
CA SER A 133 6.30 9.82 -5.86
C SER A 133 4.98 10.51 -6.16
N SER A 134 4.06 10.56 -5.20
CA SER A 134 2.75 11.22 -5.38
C SER A 134 2.86 12.73 -5.45
N MET A 135 3.80 13.33 -4.71
CA MET A 135 4.10 14.76 -4.77
C MET A 135 4.65 15.14 -6.15
N CYS A 136 5.54 14.33 -6.72
CA CYS A 136 6.03 14.51 -8.08
C CYS A 136 4.90 14.35 -9.10
N SER A 137 4.09 13.28 -8.98
CA SER A 137 2.97 13.03 -9.88
C SER A 137 1.94 14.18 -9.89
N GLY A 138 1.52 14.66 -8.71
CA GLY A 138 0.60 15.79 -8.60
C GLY A 138 1.23 17.09 -9.11
N GLY A 139 2.49 17.34 -8.75
CA GLY A 139 3.24 18.50 -9.23
C GLY A 139 3.32 18.57 -10.75
N LEU A 140 3.72 17.46 -11.40
CA LEU A 140 3.84 17.39 -12.85
C LEU A 140 2.51 17.64 -13.56
N GLN A 141 1.39 17.07 -13.06
CA GLN A 141 0.08 17.27 -13.68
C GLN A 141 -0.33 18.75 -13.73
N GLU A 142 0.07 19.55 -12.74
CA GLU A 142 -0.35 20.95 -12.64
C GLU A 142 0.33 21.86 -13.68
N PHE A 143 1.65 21.73 -13.88
CA PHE A 143 2.40 22.67 -14.73
C PHE A 143 2.75 22.11 -16.12
N LEU A 144 2.65 20.79 -16.36
CA LEU A 144 3.15 20.15 -17.58
C LEU A 144 2.60 20.79 -18.85
N PHE A 145 1.29 20.99 -18.95
CA PHE A 145 0.70 21.56 -20.16
C PHE A 145 1.09 23.01 -20.40
N GLN A 146 1.23 23.79 -19.33
CA GLN A 146 1.75 25.16 -19.42
C GLN A 146 3.20 25.16 -19.90
N TYR A 147 4.05 24.28 -19.36
CA TYR A 147 5.43 24.11 -19.81
C TYR A 147 5.53 23.72 -21.29
N LEU A 148 4.70 22.77 -21.73
CA LEU A 148 4.68 22.32 -23.13
C LEU A 148 4.16 23.39 -24.09
N GLN A 149 3.24 24.24 -23.64
CA GLN A 149 2.76 25.40 -24.40
C GLN A 149 3.88 26.42 -24.61
N ILE A 150 4.58 26.83 -23.55
CA ILE A 150 5.64 27.85 -23.67
C ILE A 150 6.89 27.35 -24.41
N THR A 151 7.22 26.06 -24.29
CA THR A 151 8.49 25.53 -24.81
C THR A 151 8.35 24.99 -26.23
N LEU A 152 7.26 24.28 -26.53
CA LEU A 152 7.07 23.54 -27.78
C LEU A 152 5.78 23.89 -28.51
N ASN A 153 5.07 24.94 -28.07
CA ASN A 153 3.78 25.37 -28.65
C ASN A 153 2.78 24.21 -28.78
N PHE A 154 2.65 23.39 -27.72
CA PHE A 154 1.62 22.36 -27.65
C PHE A 154 0.23 23.00 -27.76
N GLN A 155 -0.55 22.57 -28.75
CA GLN A 155 -1.93 23.01 -28.95
C GLN A 155 -2.90 22.04 -28.28
N ALA A 156 -4.17 22.40 -28.18
CA ALA A 156 -5.22 21.55 -27.60
C ALA A 156 -5.24 20.13 -28.21
N LYS A 157 -5.02 20.01 -29.53
CA LYS A 157 -4.91 18.70 -30.22
C LYS A 157 -3.72 17.85 -29.73
N ASP A 158 -2.59 18.47 -29.44
CA ASP A 158 -1.38 17.77 -28.99
C ASP A 158 -1.55 17.33 -27.53
N GLN A 159 -2.19 18.18 -26.71
CA GLN A 159 -2.52 17.85 -25.32
C GLN A 159 -3.52 16.68 -25.25
N ALA A 160 -4.55 16.69 -26.10
CA ALA A 160 -5.48 15.58 -26.22
C ALA A 160 -4.78 14.28 -26.64
N GLY A 161 -3.90 14.35 -27.65
CA GLY A 161 -3.09 13.20 -28.06
C GLY A 161 -2.20 12.65 -26.93
N LEU A 162 -1.58 13.54 -26.14
CA LEU A 162 -0.76 13.17 -25.00
C LEU A 162 -1.56 12.43 -23.91
N LEU A 163 -2.77 12.90 -23.60
CA LEU A 163 -3.67 12.26 -22.64
C LEU A 163 -4.10 10.87 -23.10
N VAL A 164 -4.40 10.71 -24.40
CA VAL A 164 -4.74 9.41 -24.99
C VAL A 164 -3.57 8.44 -24.87
N ILE A 165 -2.35 8.87 -25.20
CA ILE A 165 -1.14 8.05 -25.08
C ILE A 165 -0.90 7.65 -23.61
N LEU A 166 -1.03 8.59 -22.68
CA LEU A 166 -0.84 8.33 -21.26
C LEU A 166 -1.90 7.36 -20.72
N GLY A 167 -3.16 7.51 -21.12
CA GLY A 167 -4.25 6.62 -20.75
C GLY A 167 -4.04 5.20 -21.30
N ILE A 168 -3.89 5.06 -22.62
CA ILE A 168 -3.72 3.76 -23.27
C ILE A 168 -2.43 3.08 -22.79
N GLY A 169 -1.33 3.84 -22.71
CA GLY A 169 -0.05 3.36 -22.19
C GLY A 169 -0.16 2.89 -20.75
N GLY A 170 -0.87 3.64 -19.89
CA GLY A 170 -1.14 3.22 -18.52
C GLY A 170 -1.93 1.91 -18.44
N VAL A 171 -3.04 1.80 -19.18
CA VAL A 171 -3.83 0.56 -19.24
C VAL A 171 -2.99 -0.60 -19.76
N PHE A 172 -2.22 -0.40 -20.82
CA PHE A 172 -1.35 -1.43 -21.38
C PHE A 172 -0.29 -1.90 -20.39
N VAL A 173 0.39 -0.97 -19.71
CA VAL A 173 1.40 -1.30 -18.71
C VAL A 173 0.78 -2.09 -17.56
N GLN A 174 -0.36 -1.65 -17.03
CA GLN A 174 -1.00 -2.29 -15.88
C GLN A 174 -1.58 -3.68 -16.22
N CYS A 175 -2.19 -3.84 -17.39
CA CYS A 175 -2.84 -5.10 -17.79
C CYS A 175 -1.88 -6.11 -18.42
N VAL A 176 -0.87 -5.66 -19.17
CA VAL A 176 -0.02 -6.53 -19.99
C VAL A 176 1.39 -6.63 -19.45
N LEU A 177 2.01 -5.51 -19.07
CA LEU A 177 3.45 -5.51 -18.71
C LEU A 177 3.71 -5.73 -17.22
N LEU A 178 2.79 -5.35 -16.33
CA LEU A 178 2.99 -5.43 -14.89
C LEU A 178 3.27 -6.87 -14.43
N GLY A 179 2.48 -7.84 -14.88
CA GLY A 179 2.67 -9.25 -14.54
C GLY A 179 4.06 -9.78 -14.93
N PRO A 180 4.47 -9.69 -16.21
CA PRO A 180 5.80 -10.08 -16.66
C PRO A 180 6.94 -9.36 -15.92
N ILE A 181 6.81 -8.04 -15.68
CA ILE A 181 7.82 -7.27 -14.94
C ILE A 181 7.93 -7.80 -13.50
N MET A 182 6.80 -8.06 -12.84
CA MET A 182 6.77 -8.61 -11.48
C MET A 182 7.37 -10.01 -11.40
N GLN A 183 7.10 -10.87 -12.38
CA GLN A 183 7.71 -12.21 -12.45
C GLN A 183 9.22 -12.16 -12.69
N ALA A 184 9.68 -11.24 -13.55
CA ALA A 184 11.09 -11.13 -13.90
C ALA A 184 11.94 -10.45 -12.81
N LEU A 185 11.42 -9.40 -12.17
CA LEU A 185 12.17 -8.55 -11.24
C LEU A 185 11.78 -8.78 -9.76
N GLY A 186 10.56 -9.26 -9.49
CA GLY A 186 9.97 -9.24 -8.16
C GLY A 186 9.55 -7.82 -7.71
N GLU A 187 8.79 -7.72 -6.63
CA GLU A 187 8.18 -6.46 -6.19
C GLU A 187 9.21 -5.37 -5.85
N LYS A 188 10.29 -5.76 -5.15
CA LYS A 188 11.32 -4.83 -4.66
C LYS A 188 12.10 -4.19 -5.80
N LYS A 189 12.52 -4.99 -6.80
CA LYS A 189 13.27 -4.47 -7.94
C LYS A 189 12.35 -3.78 -8.95
N THR A 190 11.08 -4.18 -9.04
CA THR A 190 10.09 -3.47 -9.86
C THR A 190 9.83 -2.06 -9.34
N LEU A 191 9.81 -1.87 -8.01
CA LEU A 191 9.78 -0.55 -7.39
C LEU A 191 10.98 0.33 -7.82
N VAL A 192 12.21 -0.22 -7.74
CA VAL A 192 13.42 0.49 -8.15
C VAL A 192 13.38 0.82 -9.65
N PHE A 193 12.97 -0.13 -10.49
CA PHE A 193 12.80 0.05 -11.92
C PHE A 193 11.80 1.17 -12.24
N GLY A 194 10.61 1.14 -11.63
CA GLY A 194 9.59 2.15 -11.86
C GLY A 194 10.02 3.57 -11.46
N LEU A 195 10.78 3.71 -10.37
CA LEU A 195 11.37 5.00 -9.97
C LEU A 195 12.47 5.46 -10.92
N ALA A 196 13.35 4.57 -11.36
CA ALA A 196 14.40 4.90 -12.33
C ALA A 196 13.80 5.35 -13.67
N VAL A 197 12.78 4.65 -14.17
CA VAL A 197 12.02 5.04 -15.37
C VAL A 197 11.40 6.43 -15.21
N GLN A 198 10.84 6.75 -14.03
CA GLN A 198 10.28 8.09 -13.79
C GLN A 198 11.35 9.19 -13.82
N ILE A 199 12.57 8.93 -13.35
CA ILE A 199 13.67 9.91 -13.45
C ILE A 199 14.02 10.15 -14.93
N VAL A 200 14.15 9.08 -15.72
CA VAL A 200 14.42 9.19 -17.16
C VAL A 200 13.29 9.91 -17.89
N TYR A 201 12.04 9.68 -17.49
CA TYR A 201 10.87 10.37 -18.00
C TYR A 201 10.92 11.88 -17.74
N TYR A 202 11.21 12.31 -16.50
CA TYR A 202 11.34 13.73 -16.16
C TYR A 202 12.49 14.39 -16.90
N PHE A 203 13.63 13.68 -16.99
CA PHE A 203 14.79 14.12 -17.75
C PHE A 203 14.47 14.30 -19.24
N GLY A 204 13.80 13.31 -19.83
CA GLY A 204 13.40 13.30 -21.25
C GLY A 204 12.47 14.45 -21.60
N ILE A 205 11.44 14.72 -20.78
CA ILE A 205 10.57 15.88 -20.99
C ILE A 205 11.35 17.19 -20.82
N SER A 206 12.20 17.30 -19.80
CA SER A 206 12.93 18.53 -19.48
C SER A 206 13.88 18.99 -20.59
N LEU A 207 14.39 18.07 -21.41
CA LEU A 207 15.34 18.34 -22.50
C LEU A 207 14.72 18.23 -23.89
N ALA A 208 13.41 17.97 -23.98
CA ALA A 208 12.77 17.75 -25.26
C ALA A 208 12.83 18.99 -26.17
N LEU A 209 13.35 18.79 -27.37
CA LEU A 209 13.44 19.81 -28.42
C LEU A 209 12.29 19.70 -29.43
N SER A 210 11.53 18.61 -29.38
CA SER A 210 10.43 18.34 -30.31
C SER A 210 9.23 17.69 -29.62
N LYS A 211 8.04 17.83 -30.23
CA LYS A 211 6.82 17.16 -29.75
C LYS A 211 6.96 15.62 -29.77
N ALA A 212 7.72 15.08 -30.72
CA ALA A 212 7.97 13.64 -30.82
C ALA A 212 8.74 13.09 -29.61
N GLU A 213 9.74 13.83 -29.12
CA GLU A 213 10.49 13.46 -27.91
C GLU A 213 9.61 13.46 -26.65
N ILE A 214 8.64 14.39 -26.58
CA ILE A 214 7.63 14.39 -25.50
C ILE A 214 6.77 13.13 -25.56
N TYR A 215 6.23 12.77 -26.73
CA TYR A 215 5.44 11.55 -26.88
C TYR A 215 6.24 10.30 -26.53
N ALA A 216 7.50 10.21 -26.99
CA ALA A 216 8.39 9.10 -26.65
C ALA A 216 8.68 9.03 -25.14
N SER A 217 8.92 10.17 -24.51
CA SER A 217 9.15 10.27 -23.07
C SER A 217 7.91 9.83 -22.28
N VAL A 218 6.70 10.24 -22.68
CA VAL A 218 5.46 9.80 -22.02
C VAL A 218 5.22 8.30 -22.17
N CYS A 219 5.47 7.73 -23.36
CA CYS A 219 5.41 6.28 -23.56
C CYS A 219 6.36 5.53 -22.62
N LEU A 220 7.58 6.04 -22.44
CA LEU A 220 8.53 5.50 -21.48
C LEU A 220 8.04 5.69 -20.03
N GLY A 221 7.52 6.87 -19.70
CA GLY A 221 7.00 7.23 -18.39
C GLY A 221 5.83 6.35 -17.94
N ALA A 222 5.04 5.81 -18.88
CA ALA A 222 3.97 4.87 -18.57
C ALA A 222 4.49 3.61 -17.84
N LEU A 223 5.71 3.13 -18.16
CA LEU A 223 6.34 2.01 -17.46
C LEU A 223 6.61 2.32 -15.99
N GLY A 224 6.75 3.60 -15.63
CA GLY A 224 6.93 4.06 -14.25
C GLY A 224 5.70 3.85 -13.36
N MET A 225 4.52 3.63 -13.95
CA MET A 225 3.26 3.44 -13.23
C MET A 225 3.21 2.13 -12.40
N VAL A 226 4.16 1.22 -12.59
CA VAL A 226 4.31 0.01 -11.76
C VAL A 226 4.73 0.30 -10.32
N THR A 227 5.20 1.52 -10.05
CA THR A 227 5.68 1.95 -8.73
C THR A 227 4.61 1.83 -7.64
N PHE A 228 3.39 2.30 -7.89
CA PHE A 228 2.31 2.24 -6.89
C PHE A 228 1.89 0.80 -6.56
N PRO A 229 1.58 -0.07 -7.53
CA PRO A 229 1.31 -1.48 -7.26
C PRO A 229 2.41 -2.16 -6.44
N SER A 230 3.68 -1.87 -6.75
CA SER A 230 4.83 -2.39 -6.00
C SER A 230 4.82 -1.95 -4.54
N ILE A 231 4.62 -0.66 -4.26
CA ILE A 231 4.59 -0.14 -2.88
C ILE A 231 3.39 -0.70 -2.13
N SER A 232 2.22 -0.72 -2.78
CA SER A 232 0.99 -1.19 -2.15
C SER A 232 1.08 -2.68 -1.80
N SER A 233 1.64 -3.50 -2.68
CA SER A 233 1.81 -4.94 -2.45
C SER A 233 2.85 -5.25 -1.39
N LEU A 234 4.01 -4.59 -1.43
CA LEU A 234 5.01 -4.73 -0.36
C LEU A 234 4.43 -4.39 1.02
N LYS A 235 3.50 -3.43 1.09
CA LYS A 235 2.87 -3.04 2.35
C LYS A 235 1.73 -3.96 2.76
N SER A 236 0.88 -4.37 1.82
CA SER A 236 -0.23 -5.30 2.09
C SER A 236 0.27 -6.70 2.45
N ASN A 237 1.41 -7.13 1.90
CA ASN A 237 2.04 -8.42 2.21
C ASN A 237 2.67 -8.47 3.61
N ASN A 238 2.83 -7.33 4.27
CA ASN A 238 3.47 -7.23 5.59
C ASN A 238 2.50 -6.75 6.69
N VAL A 239 1.19 -6.94 6.50
CA VAL A 239 0.15 -6.69 7.51
C VAL A 239 -0.83 -7.85 7.60
N ASP A 240 -1.47 -7.96 8.76
CA ASP A 240 -2.57 -8.90 8.97
C ASP A 240 -3.77 -8.61 8.05
N PRO A 241 -4.53 -9.63 7.62
CA PRO A 241 -5.73 -9.44 6.80
C PRO A 241 -6.74 -8.45 7.41
N SER A 242 -6.86 -8.41 8.74
CA SER A 242 -7.76 -7.48 9.45
C SER A 242 -7.33 -6.00 9.38
N GLU A 243 -6.10 -5.73 8.96
CA GLU A 243 -5.53 -4.39 8.85
C GLU A 243 -5.51 -3.83 7.41
N GLN A 244 -5.86 -4.63 6.39
CA GLN A 244 -5.76 -4.25 4.97
C GLN A 244 -6.51 -2.95 4.65
N GLY A 245 -7.76 -2.85 5.10
CA GLY A 245 -8.58 -1.63 4.94
C GLY A 245 -7.94 -0.38 5.54
N LYS A 246 -7.37 -0.49 6.74
CA LYS A 246 -6.70 0.63 7.42
C LYS A 246 -5.43 1.03 6.70
N VAL A 247 -4.63 0.06 6.26
CA VAL A 247 -3.36 0.30 5.56
C VAL A 247 -3.60 0.94 4.20
N GLN A 248 -4.53 0.42 3.40
CA GLN A 248 -4.86 0.98 2.09
C GLN A 248 -5.50 2.37 2.21
N GLY A 249 -6.38 2.57 3.19
CA GLY A 249 -6.91 3.89 3.52
C GLY A 249 -5.81 4.89 3.87
N ALA A 250 -4.86 4.49 4.71
CA ALA A 250 -3.75 5.36 5.09
C ALA A 250 -2.77 5.61 3.92
N ILE A 251 -2.50 4.63 3.07
CA ILE A 251 -1.72 4.81 1.83
C ILE A 251 -2.36 5.90 0.94
N VAL A 252 -3.65 5.76 0.65
CA VAL A 252 -4.41 6.72 -0.18
C VAL A 252 -4.46 8.09 0.51
N GLY A 253 -4.56 8.13 1.84
CA GLY A 253 -4.50 9.35 2.63
C GLY A 253 -3.18 10.11 2.46
N VAL A 254 -2.04 9.42 2.61
CA VAL A 254 -0.70 10.03 2.41
C VAL A 254 -0.52 10.49 0.96
N GLN A 255 -0.95 9.67 0.00
CA GLN A 255 -0.93 10.04 -1.42
C GLN A 255 -1.72 11.32 -1.68
N SER A 256 -2.92 11.45 -1.09
CA SER A 256 -3.78 12.63 -1.26
C SER A 256 -3.13 13.90 -0.70
N LEU A 257 -2.51 13.81 0.49
CA LEU A 257 -1.77 14.93 1.07
C LEU A 257 -0.61 15.34 0.16
N ALA A 258 0.16 14.37 -0.32
CA ALA A 258 1.27 14.61 -1.24
C ALA A 258 0.80 15.24 -2.57
N MET A 259 -0.31 14.77 -3.11
CA MET A 259 -0.92 15.33 -4.32
C MET A 259 -1.49 16.73 -4.12
N GLY A 260 -1.81 17.15 -2.89
CA GLY A 260 -2.16 18.54 -2.58
C GLY A 260 -0.92 19.45 -2.46
N VAL A 261 0.17 18.95 -1.86
CA VAL A 261 1.40 19.73 -1.65
C VAL A 261 2.23 19.85 -2.94
N GLY A 262 2.24 18.83 -3.78
CA GLY A 262 3.01 18.76 -5.02
C GLY A 262 2.75 19.94 -5.97
N PRO A 263 1.50 20.18 -6.40
CA PRO A 263 1.14 21.32 -7.25
C PRO A 263 1.62 22.66 -6.70
N LEU A 264 1.49 22.90 -5.39
CA LEU A 264 1.94 24.15 -4.78
C LEU A 264 3.45 24.34 -4.93
N ALA A 265 4.25 23.31 -4.65
CA ALA A 265 5.70 23.39 -4.78
C ALA A 265 6.15 23.55 -6.24
N PHE A 266 5.63 22.71 -7.14
CA PHE A 266 6.04 22.68 -8.55
C PHE A 266 5.57 23.91 -9.32
N SER A 267 4.31 24.33 -9.14
CA SER A 267 3.76 25.50 -9.84
C SER A 267 4.32 26.81 -9.30
N SER A 268 4.60 26.89 -7.99
CA SER A 268 5.28 28.08 -7.43
C SER A 268 6.70 28.22 -7.96
N LEU A 269 7.44 27.09 -8.05
CA LEU A 269 8.78 27.07 -8.65
C LEU A 269 8.74 27.42 -10.14
N PHE A 270 7.76 26.87 -10.87
CA PHE A 270 7.56 27.17 -12.28
C PHE A 270 7.26 28.67 -12.49
N ALA A 271 6.32 29.23 -11.72
CA ALA A 271 5.95 30.64 -11.80
C ALA A 271 7.13 31.57 -11.45
N PHE A 272 7.94 31.21 -10.46
CA PHE A 272 9.11 32.00 -10.07
C PHE A 272 10.14 32.14 -11.20
N PHE A 273 10.39 31.06 -11.95
CA PHE A 273 11.38 31.03 -13.04
C PHE A 273 10.81 31.39 -14.42
N THR A 274 9.50 31.57 -14.56
CA THR A 274 8.84 31.94 -15.82
C THR A 274 8.20 33.33 -15.79
N ARG A 275 8.20 34.03 -14.66
CA ARG A 275 7.69 35.40 -14.54
C ARG A 275 8.47 36.38 -15.42
N ALA A 276 7.75 37.38 -15.94
CA ALA A 276 8.34 38.52 -16.63
C ALA A 276 9.28 39.29 -15.70
N GLY A 277 10.52 39.56 -16.14
CA GLY A 277 11.53 40.28 -15.36
C GLY A 277 12.36 39.40 -14.40
N SER A 278 12.29 38.07 -14.52
CA SER A 278 13.24 37.18 -13.85
C SER A 278 14.65 37.33 -14.45
N GLU A 279 15.69 37.43 -13.61
CA GLU A 279 17.09 37.48 -14.06
C GLU A 279 17.50 36.18 -14.78
N TYR A 280 16.91 35.05 -14.37
CA TYR A 280 17.17 33.72 -14.94
C TYR A 280 15.85 33.06 -15.36
N TYR A 281 15.70 32.81 -16.66
CA TYR A 281 14.55 32.08 -17.21
C TYR A 281 14.87 30.58 -17.26
N LEU A 282 14.25 29.80 -16.37
CA LEU A 282 14.48 28.35 -16.28
C LEU A 282 13.17 27.58 -16.10
N PRO A 283 12.36 27.41 -17.16
CA PRO A 283 11.13 26.61 -17.14
C PRO A 283 11.33 25.16 -16.69
N GLN A 284 12.56 24.65 -16.80
CA GLN A 284 12.94 23.29 -16.43
C GLN A 284 13.09 23.08 -14.92
N ALA A 285 13.13 24.15 -14.11
CA ALA A 285 13.39 24.06 -12.66
C ALA A 285 12.49 23.05 -11.91
N PRO A 286 11.17 22.95 -12.17
CA PRO A 286 10.32 21.95 -11.54
C PRO A 286 10.68 20.50 -11.90
N PHE A 287 11.19 20.24 -13.12
CA PHE A 287 11.66 18.91 -13.48
C PHE A 287 12.93 18.53 -12.71
N ILE A 288 13.83 19.49 -12.47
CA ILE A 288 15.03 19.28 -11.64
C ILE A 288 14.63 18.93 -10.20
N LEU A 289 13.67 19.66 -9.63
CA LEU A 289 13.10 19.34 -8.32
C LEU A 289 12.51 17.92 -8.30
N GLY A 290 11.70 17.58 -9.30
CA GLY A 290 11.11 16.24 -9.43
C GLY A 290 12.16 15.14 -9.52
N MET A 291 13.20 15.32 -10.34
CA MET A 291 14.31 14.36 -10.44
C MET A 291 15.07 14.22 -9.11
N ALA A 292 15.30 15.31 -8.38
CA ALA A 292 15.94 15.25 -7.05
C ALA A 292 15.09 14.48 -6.04
N LEU A 293 13.77 14.72 -6.00
CA LEU A 293 12.83 14.03 -5.12
C LEU A 293 12.72 12.53 -5.49
N LEU A 294 12.67 12.22 -6.78
CA LEU A 294 12.63 10.84 -7.28
C LEU A 294 13.97 10.13 -7.07
N ALA A 295 15.11 10.81 -7.15
CA ALA A 295 16.41 10.25 -6.80
C ALA A 295 16.50 9.91 -5.30
N CYS A 296 16.00 10.80 -4.43
CA CYS A 296 15.85 10.50 -3.00
C CYS A 296 14.94 9.28 -2.79
N ALA A 297 13.82 9.20 -3.50
CA ALA A 297 12.94 8.03 -3.47
C ALA A 297 13.67 6.76 -3.97
N LEU A 298 14.46 6.84 -5.04
CA LEU A 298 15.22 5.71 -5.56
C LEU A 298 16.23 5.17 -4.53
N VAL A 299 16.95 6.06 -3.82
CA VAL A 299 17.85 5.68 -2.73
C VAL A 299 17.08 4.98 -1.60
N LEU A 300 15.91 5.52 -1.23
CA LEU A 300 15.03 4.88 -0.24
C LEU A 300 14.55 3.49 -0.70
N ALA A 301 14.19 3.32 -1.98
CA ALA A 301 13.75 2.05 -2.54
C ALA A 301 14.85 0.99 -2.53
N VAL A 302 16.09 1.36 -2.86
CA VAL A 302 17.25 0.46 -2.74
C VAL A 302 17.46 0.06 -1.27
N SER A 303 17.27 0.98 -0.34
CA SER A 303 17.35 0.67 1.09
C SER A 303 16.24 -0.28 1.57
N VAL A 304 15.05 -0.23 0.95
CA VAL A 304 13.94 -1.16 1.22
C VAL A 304 14.29 -2.57 0.76
N CYS A 305 14.91 -2.72 -0.41
CA CYS A 305 15.37 -4.03 -0.90
C CYS A 305 16.23 -4.73 0.14
N ARG A 306 17.22 -4.01 0.70
CA ARG A 306 18.13 -4.54 1.72
C ARG A 306 17.42 -4.98 3.00
N LEU A 307 16.41 -4.24 3.46
CA LEU A 307 15.68 -4.59 4.68
C LEU A 307 14.87 -5.88 4.53
N VAL A 308 14.19 -6.04 3.39
CA VAL A 308 13.38 -7.23 3.17
C VAL A 308 14.27 -8.45 2.94
N ASP A 309 15.39 -8.31 2.23
CA ASP A 309 16.35 -9.41 2.05
C ASP A 309 16.97 -9.88 3.38
N GLN A 310 17.28 -8.96 4.30
CA GLN A 310 17.78 -9.31 5.64
C GLN A 310 16.75 -10.06 6.48
N SER A 311 15.46 -9.72 6.37
CA SER A 311 14.38 -10.42 7.07
C SER A 311 14.28 -11.88 6.59
N SER A 312 14.27 -12.10 5.27
CA SER A 312 14.15 -13.44 4.68
C SER A 312 15.38 -14.32 4.97
N ALA A 313 16.58 -13.73 4.99
CA ALA A 313 17.81 -14.45 5.34
C ALA A 313 17.80 -14.90 6.80
N GLY A 314 17.26 -14.10 7.71
CA GLY A 314 17.12 -14.46 9.13
C GLY A 314 16.17 -15.65 9.35
N GLU A 315 15.02 -15.68 8.66
CA GLU A 315 14.06 -16.80 8.75
C GLU A 315 14.64 -18.10 8.20
N THR A 316 15.36 -18.04 7.07
CA THR A 316 15.97 -19.24 6.46
C THR A 316 17.04 -19.86 7.36
N LEU A 317 17.79 -19.04 8.10
CA LEU A 317 18.80 -19.51 9.06
C LEU A 317 18.18 -20.15 10.31
N LEU A 318 17.01 -19.68 10.74
CA LEU A 318 16.26 -20.29 11.85
C LEU A 318 15.66 -21.64 11.44
N ASP A 319 15.12 -21.75 10.23
CA ASP A 319 14.46 -22.96 9.73
C ASP A 319 15.47 -24.07 9.33
N SER A 320 16.71 -23.69 9.02
CA SER A 320 17.80 -24.61 8.67
C SER A 320 18.68 -25.05 9.86
N ALA A 321 18.42 -24.53 11.06
CA ALA A 321 19.13 -24.95 12.26
C ALA A 321 18.68 -26.36 12.68
N PRO A 322 19.59 -27.36 12.79
CA PRO A 322 19.21 -28.69 13.25
C PRO A 322 18.66 -28.61 14.68
N ALA A 323 17.54 -29.29 14.96
CA ALA A 323 16.86 -29.29 16.26
C ALA A 323 17.80 -29.64 17.44
N ASP A 324 18.85 -30.42 17.20
CA ASP A 324 19.83 -30.81 18.21
C ASP A 324 20.83 -29.69 18.56
N THR A 325 21.02 -28.71 17.67
CA THR A 325 21.94 -27.56 17.86
C THR A 325 21.40 -26.53 18.83
N GLU A 326 20.07 -26.47 18.95
CA GLU A 326 19.37 -25.67 19.95
C GLU A 326 19.61 -26.19 21.37
N SER A 327 20.21 -27.37 21.55
CA SER A 327 20.64 -27.89 22.87
C SER A 327 22.14 -27.69 23.14
N ALA A 328 22.97 -27.50 22.11
CA ALA A 328 24.43 -27.47 22.21
C ALA A 328 25.08 -26.08 22.09
N MET A 329 24.33 -25.03 21.70
CA MET A 329 24.89 -23.69 21.59
C MET A 329 25.17 -23.05 22.96
N PRO A 330 26.35 -22.44 23.18
CA PRO A 330 26.63 -21.68 24.39
C PRO A 330 25.66 -20.51 24.52
N GLU A 331 25.21 -20.26 25.75
CA GLU A 331 24.10 -19.34 26.10
C GLU A 331 24.27 -17.93 25.49
N ARG A 332 25.51 -17.42 25.38
CA ARG A 332 25.82 -16.13 24.73
C ARG A 332 25.49 -16.08 23.24
N SER A 333 25.67 -17.18 22.51
CA SER A 333 25.35 -17.25 21.08
C SER A 333 23.86 -17.45 20.81
N ARG A 334 23.14 -18.15 21.69
CA ARG A 334 21.67 -18.21 21.64
C ARG A 334 21.07 -16.84 21.86
N VAL A 335 21.51 -16.15 22.92
CA VAL A 335 21.05 -14.79 23.25
C VAL A 335 21.36 -13.79 22.13
N SER A 336 22.47 -13.92 21.40
CA SER A 336 22.80 -13.01 20.29
C SER A 336 21.99 -13.26 19.02
N ILE A 337 21.64 -14.52 18.71
CA ILE A 337 20.80 -14.89 17.56
C ILE A 337 19.33 -14.63 17.89
N GLU A 338 18.88 -14.98 19.10
CA GLU A 338 17.58 -14.58 19.62
C GLU A 338 17.46 -13.06 19.68
N HIS A 339 18.46 -12.29 20.12
CA HIS A 339 18.35 -10.83 20.06
C HIS A 339 18.29 -10.28 18.63
N GLN A 340 18.87 -10.95 17.63
CA GLN A 340 18.78 -10.53 16.23
C GLN A 340 17.43 -10.93 15.60
N GLY A 341 16.95 -12.14 15.86
CA GLY A 341 15.63 -12.64 15.44
C GLY A 341 14.48 -11.94 16.18
N LEU A 342 14.55 -11.86 17.52
CA LEU A 342 13.65 -11.05 18.34
C LEU A 342 13.83 -9.55 18.12
N ALA A 343 14.95 -8.98 17.67
CA ALA A 343 14.93 -7.57 17.25
C ALA A 343 14.09 -7.36 15.98
N GLY A 344 14.00 -8.38 15.12
CA GLY A 344 13.06 -8.46 14.01
C GLY A 344 11.62 -8.62 14.47
N VAL A 345 11.37 -9.54 15.43
CA VAL A 345 10.01 -9.90 15.90
C VAL A 345 9.44 -8.95 16.98
N LEU A 346 10.26 -8.47 17.93
CA LEU A 346 9.88 -7.50 18.97
C LEU A 346 9.64 -6.08 18.41
N ASN A 347 10.15 -5.76 17.23
CA ASN A 347 9.77 -4.52 16.54
C ASN A 347 8.40 -4.63 15.85
N THR A 348 7.86 -5.84 15.71
CA THR A 348 6.52 -6.11 15.16
C THR A 348 5.47 -6.26 16.27
N ILE A 349 5.88 -6.62 17.50
CA ILE A 349 5.00 -6.85 18.66
C ILE A 349 5.29 -5.85 19.80
N LYS A 350 4.94 -4.59 19.60
CA LYS A 350 4.59 -3.68 20.73
C LYS A 350 3.23 -3.05 20.41
N PRO A 351 2.14 -3.78 20.71
CA PRO A 351 1.35 -3.38 21.88
C PRO A 351 0.70 -4.59 22.59
N GLN A 352 1.47 -5.44 23.28
CA GLN A 352 0.88 -6.47 24.19
C GLN A 352 1.57 -6.58 25.57
N ARG A 353 2.45 -5.64 25.93
CA ARG A 353 3.07 -5.61 27.27
C ARG A 353 2.05 -5.44 28.42
N SER A 354 0.81 -5.03 28.16
CA SER A 354 -0.24 -4.94 29.18
C SER A 354 -1.00 -6.24 29.43
N LEU A 355 -0.97 -7.22 28.50
CA LEU A 355 -1.64 -8.51 28.70
C LEU A 355 -0.75 -9.50 29.46
N ILE A 356 0.56 -9.52 29.13
CA ILE A 356 1.53 -10.40 29.80
C ILE A 356 1.69 -10.02 31.28
N ASN A 357 1.73 -8.72 31.61
CA ASN A 357 1.76 -8.29 33.01
C ASN A 357 0.47 -8.58 33.79
N ARG A 358 -0.67 -8.82 33.13
CA ARG A 358 -1.92 -9.24 33.81
C ARG A 358 -1.96 -10.74 34.06
N LEU A 359 -1.46 -11.55 33.13
CA LEU A 359 -1.38 -13.00 33.30
C LEU A 359 -0.29 -13.40 34.31
N SER A 360 0.85 -12.70 34.34
CA SER A 360 1.92 -12.97 35.32
C SER A 360 1.60 -12.53 36.75
N LEU A 361 0.53 -11.76 36.97
CA LEU A 361 0.08 -11.36 38.32
C LEU A 361 -0.99 -12.30 38.90
N GLU A 362 -1.66 -13.13 38.09
CA GLU A 362 -2.64 -14.11 38.59
C GLU A 362 -2.02 -15.50 38.88
N GLU A 363 -0.90 -15.87 38.26
CA GLU A 363 -0.22 -17.15 38.53
C GLU A 363 0.82 -17.08 39.68
N GLY A 364 1.04 -15.89 40.27
CA GLY A 364 2.11 -15.64 41.24
C GLY A 364 1.77 -15.78 42.73
N SER A 365 0.54 -16.16 43.12
CA SER A 365 0.13 -16.11 44.54
C SER A 365 -0.41 -17.40 45.15
N ALA A 366 -0.20 -18.57 44.54
CA ALA A 366 -0.73 -19.83 45.08
C ALA A 366 0.28 -20.98 45.02
N LEU A 367 1.45 -20.84 45.66
CA LEU A 367 2.32 -22.00 45.94
C LEU A 367 3.34 -21.72 47.05
N THR A 368 2.86 -21.68 48.30
CA THR A 368 3.69 -21.97 49.49
C THR A 368 2.81 -22.49 50.64
N ALA A 369 2.81 -23.81 50.87
CA ALA A 369 2.82 -24.44 52.19
C ALA A 369 2.82 -25.99 52.06
N PRO A 370 3.75 -26.72 52.71
CA PRO A 370 3.70 -28.17 52.84
C PRO A 370 3.02 -28.57 54.17
N LEU A 371 2.33 -29.72 54.24
CA LEU A 371 2.24 -30.60 55.42
C LEU A 371 1.20 -31.73 55.25
N LEU A 372 1.56 -32.90 55.81
CA LEU A 372 0.76 -34.11 56.13
C LEU A 372 0.49 -35.04 54.92
N SER A 373 1.21 -36.14 54.71
CA SER A 373 1.34 -37.38 55.52
C SER A 373 0.03 -38.16 55.68
N ASP A 374 0.14 -39.46 55.42
CA ASP A 374 -0.80 -40.55 55.68
C ASP A 374 -2.03 -40.65 54.79
N HIS A 375 -1.98 -41.55 53.79
CA HIS A 375 -2.60 -42.87 53.92
C HIS A 375 -2.69 -43.64 52.59
N PHE A 376 -2.39 -44.94 52.69
CA PHE A 376 -2.85 -46.06 51.85
C PHE A 376 -2.22 -46.33 50.47
N THR A 377 -1.13 -47.10 50.56
CA THR A 377 -0.85 -48.35 49.81
C THR A 377 -2.06 -49.25 49.48
N SER A 378 -1.88 -50.07 48.42
CA SER A 378 -2.69 -51.24 47.95
C SER A 378 -3.65 -50.89 46.79
N ALA A 379 -3.62 -51.47 45.59
CA ALA A 379 -3.10 -52.74 45.04
C ALA A 379 -2.71 -52.48 43.55
N VAL A 380 -1.62 -52.98 42.94
CA VAL A 380 -1.15 -54.36 42.68
C VAL A 380 -2.16 -55.22 41.91
N GLN A 381 -1.84 -55.43 40.60
CA GLN A 381 -2.16 -56.58 39.74
C GLN A 381 -3.68 -56.83 39.49
N SER A 382 -4.20 -57.26 38.35
CA SER A 382 -3.80 -58.02 37.16
C SER A 382 -5.01 -57.87 36.20
N GLU A 383 -4.91 -57.93 34.87
CA GLU A 383 -4.94 -59.16 34.06
C GLU A 383 -5.00 -58.76 32.58
N ASP A 384 -4.43 -59.63 31.76
CA ASP A 384 -4.30 -59.61 30.31
C ASP A 384 -5.62 -59.86 29.54
N SER A 385 -5.56 -59.50 28.25
CA SER A 385 -6.13 -60.23 27.09
C SER A 385 -7.64 -60.18 26.79
N GLU A 386 -8.02 -59.55 25.68
CA GLU A 386 -8.51 -60.21 24.45
C GLU A 386 -9.07 -59.19 23.43
N ALA A 387 -8.67 -59.33 22.17
CA ALA A 387 -9.34 -58.79 20.97
C ALA A 387 -10.36 -59.85 20.44
N PRO A 388 -11.05 -59.74 19.28
CA PRO A 388 -11.22 -58.65 18.29
C PRO A 388 -12.70 -58.42 17.78
N VAL A 389 -12.93 -57.28 17.09
CA VAL A 389 -13.59 -57.02 15.76
C VAL A 389 -14.85 -57.84 15.37
N PRO A 390 -15.93 -57.23 14.83
CA PRO A 390 -16.02 -56.75 13.42
C PRO A 390 -16.05 -55.24 13.19
#